data_AF-A0A850M9U0-F1
#
_entry.id   AF-A0A850M9U0-F1
#
_cell.length_a   1.000
_cell.length_b   1.000
_cell.length_c   1.000
_cell.angle_alpha   90.00
_cell.angle_beta   90.00
_cell.angle_gamma   90.00
#
_symmetry.space_group_name_H-M   'P 1'
#
loop_
_entity.id
_entity.type
_entity.pdbx_description
1 polymer ?
#
loop_
_entity_poly.entity_id
_entity_poly.type
_entity_poly.pdbx_seq_one_letter_code
_entity_poly.pdbx_strand_id
1 'polypeptide(L)'
;MGTVKSFKKVLREHGFYLVKNGKNIQFIKHDAKLGGVYADVGEKTIIKVQDAGFTRTFHNRKELNSFLKNLKQNLNFISPELVRILERNQIRELLEKITPQN
;
A
#
# COMPACT_ATOMS: atom_id res chain seq x y z
N MET A 1 13.68 22.24 -7.51
CA MET A 1 14.50 21.69 -6.39
C MET A 1 13.76 21.49 -5.04
N GLY A 2 12.43 21.72 -4.92
CA GLY A 2 11.73 21.68 -3.61
C GLY A 2 11.00 20.37 -3.24
N THR A 3 10.70 19.49 -4.20
CA THR A 3 9.74 18.38 -4.03
C THR A 3 10.29 17.22 -3.18
N VAL A 4 11.54 16.81 -3.41
CA VAL A 4 12.19 15.70 -2.68
C VAL A 4 12.32 15.97 -1.18
N LYS A 5 12.75 17.18 -0.79
CA LYS A 5 12.83 17.56 0.64
C LYS A 5 11.45 17.54 1.30
N SER A 6 10.41 17.95 0.56
CA SER A 6 9.03 17.97 1.07
C SER A 6 8.44 16.57 1.26
N PHE A 7 8.75 15.61 0.40
CA PHE A 7 8.30 14.22 0.52
C PHE A 7 8.96 13.51 1.71
N LYS A 8 10.27 13.68 1.87
CA LYS A 8 11.01 13.14 3.03
C LYS A 8 10.42 13.61 4.35
N LYS A 9 10.03 14.89 4.44
CA LYS A 9 9.42 15.45 5.66
C LYS A 9 8.10 14.76 5.98
N VAL A 10 7.21 14.61 5.00
CA VAL A 10 5.92 13.91 5.18
C VAL A 10 6.14 12.47 5.61
N LEU A 11 7.04 11.74 4.97
CA LEU A 11 7.30 10.33 5.31
C LEU A 11 7.78 10.19 6.77
N ARG A 12 8.67 11.07 7.22
CA ARG A 12 9.11 11.09 8.63
C ARG A 12 7.98 11.45 9.59
N GLU A 13 7.14 12.44 9.25
CA GLU A 13 5.95 12.82 10.04
C GLU A 13 4.99 11.63 10.22
N HIS A 14 4.95 10.71 9.27
CA HIS A 14 4.11 9.49 9.31
C HIS A 14 4.82 8.24 9.85
N GLY A 15 6.01 8.40 10.43
CA GLY A 15 6.74 7.33 11.11
C GLY A 15 7.54 6.41 10.19
N PHE A 16 7.83 6.83 8.95
CA PHE A 16 8.73 6.07 8.09
C PHE A 16 10.19 6.30 8.48
N TYR A 17 10.97 5.23 8.49
CA TYR A 17 12.42 5.26 8.67
C TYR A 17 13.12 5.27 7.30
N LEU A 18 14.19 6.04 7.21
CA LEU A 18 15.00 6.14 5.99
C LEU A 18 15.87 4.89 5.84
N VAL A 19 15.78 4.24 4.69
CA VAL A 19 16.67 3.17 4.25
C VAL A 19 17.36 3.64 2.98
N LYS A 20 18.69 3.82 3.03
CA LYS A 20 19.45 4.12 1.82
C LYS A 20 19.70 2.81 1.08
N ASN A 21 19.19 2.72 -0.15
CA ASN A 21 19.48 1.59 -1.04
C ASN A 21 20.30 2.11 -2.23
N GLY A 22 21.62 2.17 -2.04
CA GLY A 22 22.56 2.69 -3.04
C GLY A 22 22.27 4.14 -3.44
N LYS A 23 21.98 4.37 -4.73
CA LYS A 23 21.66 5.70 -5.28
C LYS A 23 20.21 6.15 -4.98
N ASN A 24 19.34 5.24 -4.55
CA ASN A 24 17.92 5.51 -4.32
C ASN A 24 17.62 5.73 -2.84
N ILE A 25 16.72 6.68 -2.58
CA ILE A 25 16.27 7.02 -1.23
C ILE A 25 14.97 6.27 -0.97
N GLN A 26 15.05 5.22 -0.16
CA GLN A 26 13.88 4.45 0.24
C GLN A 26 13.51 4.80 1.68
N PHE A 27 12.22 4.75 1.97
CA PHE A 27 11.66 4.87 3.31
C PHE A 27 10.82 3.64 3.55
N ILE A 28 10.86 3.11 4.76
CA ILE A 28 10.09 1.93 5.12
C ILE A 28 9.35 2.23 6.40
N LYS A 29 8.18 1.63 6.54
CA LYS A 29 7.40 1.60 7.77
C LYS A 29 6.81 0.21 7.89
N HIS A 30 6.87 -0.35 9.08
CA HIS A 30 6.15 -1.57 9.39
C HIS A 30 4.81 -1.21 10.04
N ASP A 31 3.72 -1.80 9.56
CA ASP A 31 2.40 -1.69 10.17
C ASP A 31 1.85 -3.10 10.37
N ALA A 32 1.38 -3.42 11.57
CA ALA A 32 0.94 -4.76 11.93
C ALA A 32 -0.22 -5.28 11.06
N LYS A 33 -1.00 -4.40 10.42
CA LYS A 33 -2.12 -4.78 9.54
C LYS A 33 -1.74 -4.81 8.06
N LEU A 34 -0.70 -4.09 7.66
CA LEU A 34 -0.34 -3.86 6.26
C LEU A 34 1.00 -4.48 5.87
N GLY A 35 1.70 -5.05 6.85
CA GLY A 35 3.06 -5.53 6.72
C GLY A 35 4.04 -4.39 6.41
N GLY A 36 4.92 -4.64 5.44
CA GLY A 36 5.90 -3.67 4.97
C GLY A 36 5.30 -2.60 4.06
N VAL A 37 5.37 -1.34 4.46
CA VAL A 37 5.06 -0.17 3.63
C VAL A 37 6.37 0.48 3.20
N TYR A 38 6.63 0.47 1.89
CA TYR A 38 7.85 0.97 1.27
C TYR A 38 7.57 2.23 0.48
N ALA A 39 8.51 3.15 0.47
CA ALA A 39 8.37 4.46 -0.15
C ALA A 39 9.66 4.84 -0.87
N ASP A 40 9.66 4.76 -2.19
CA ASP A 40 10.80 5.15 -3.02
C ASP A 40 10.66 6.65 -3.36
N VAL A 41 11.66 7.45 -2.96
CA VAL A 41 11.65 8.91 -3.11
C VAL A 41 12.65 9.34 -4.19
N GLY A 42 12.12 9.73 -5.35
CA GLY A 42 12.85 10.35 -6.46
C GLY A 42 12.19 11.66 -6.89
N GLU A 43 12.14 11.94 -8.20
CA GLU A 43 11.35 13.05 -8.75
C GLU A 43 9.84 12.89 -8.47
N LYS A 44 9.38 11.64 -8.42
CA LYS A 44 8.07 11.21 -7.94
C LYS A 44 8.27 10.33 -6.70
N THR A 45 7.27 10.26 -5.83
CA THR A 45 7.29 9.33 -4.69
C THR A 45 6.39 8.15 -4.99
N ILE A 46 6.92 6.94 -4.91
CA ILE A 46 6.16 5.70 -5.12
C ILE A 46 6.00 5.01 -3.78
N ILE A 47 4.75 4.80 -3.35
CA ILE A 47 4.43 4.00 -2.15
C ILE A 47 3.99 2.61 -2.59
N LYS A 48 4.58 1.59 -1.97
CA LYS A 48 4.23 0.18 -2.13
C LYS A 48 3.83 -0.40 -0.79
N VAL A 49 2.67 -1.05 -0.72
CA VAL A 49 2.21 -1.80 0.45
C VAL A 49 2.28 -3.28 0.09
N GLN A 50 3.17 -4.02 0.73
CA GLN A 50 3.52 -5.38 0.33
C GLN A 50 2.34 -6.35 0.49
N ASP A 51 1.71 -6.37 1.67
CA ASP A 51 0.66 -7.33 1.98
C ASP A 51 -0.65 -7.05 1.23
N ALA A 52 -0.84 -5.80 0.79
CA ALA A 52 -2.01 -5.39 0.00
C ALA A 52 -1.78 -5.49 -1.52
N GLY A 53 -0.57 -5.85 -1.98
CA GLY A 53 -0.21 -5.84 -3.41
C GLY A 53 -0.38 -4.47 -4.08
N PHE A 54 -0.41 -3.39 -3.31
CA PHE A 54 -0.84 -2.08 -3.76
C PHE A 54 0.36 -1.17 -4.00
N THR A 55 0.43 -0.58 -5.20
CA THR A 55 1.44 0.43 -5.55
C THR A 55 0.75 1.70 -6.01
N ARG A 56 1.16 2.85 -5.47
CA ARG A 56 0.66 4.16 -5.89
C ARG A 56 1.78 5.18 -6.01
N THR A 57 1.73 5.93 -7.10
CA THR A 57 2.68 7.02 -7.39
C THR A 57 2.05 8.35 -7.03
N PHE A 58 2.85 9.23 -6.44
CA PHE A 58 2.48 10.57 -6.01
C PHE A 58 3.42 11.60 -6.62
N HIS A 59 2.82 12.66 -7.16
CA HIS A 59 3.55 13.74 -7.84
C HIS A 59 3.65 14.99 -6.98
N ASN A 60 2.83 15.11 -5.93
CA ASN A 60 2.88 16.23 -5.00
C ASN A 60 2.70 15.81 -3.53
N ARG A 61 3.17 16.67 -2.62
CA ARG A 61 3.15 16.45 -1.17
C ARG A 61 1.74 16.27 -0.62
N LYS A 62 0.77 17.03 -1.14
CA LYS A 62 -0.59 17.11 -0.58
C LYS A 62 -1.32 15.77 -0.76
N GLU A 63 -1.21 15.18 -1.94
CA GLU A 63 -1.75 13.84 -2.24
C GLU A 63 -1.12 12.78 -1.35
N LEU A 64 0.22 12.76 -1.23
CA LEU A 64 0.92 11.80 -0.38
C LEU A 64 0.46 11.93 1.08
N ASN A 65 0.41 13.15 1.61
CA ASN A 65 0.01 13.36 3.00
C ASN A 65 -1.46 12.95 3.25
N SER A 66 -2.36 13.29 2.32
CA SER A 66 -3.76 12.88 2.39
C SER A 66 -3.90 11.37 2.36
N PHE A 67 -3.17 10.70 1.47
CA PHE A 67 -3.16 9.25 1.37
C PHE A 67 -2.63 8.59 2.66
N LEU A 68 -1.49 9.04 3.19
CA LEU A 68 -0.89 8.47 4.39
C LEU A 68 -1.74 8.69 5.64
N LYS A 69 -2.40 9.85 5.77
CA LYS A 69 -3.39 10.10 6.85
C LYS A 69 -4.54 9.11 6.81
N ASN A 70 -5.05 8.85 5.62
CA ASN A 70 -6.18 7.95 5.40
C ASN A 70 -5.76 6.50 5.18
N LEU A 71 -4.46 6.16 5.22
CA LEU A 71 -3.95 4.82 4.89
C LEU A 71 -4.65 3.75 5.75
N LYS A 72 -4.78 4.00 7.06
CA LYS A 72 -5.47 3.10 8.00
C LYS A 72 -6.97 2.98 7.71
N GLN A 73 -7.62 4.04 7.22
CA GLN A 73 -9.06 4.04 6.92
C GLN A 73 -9.37 3.43 5.55
N ASN A 74 -8.57 3.76 4.54
CA ASN A 74 -8.68 3.21 3.18
C ASN A 74 -8.46 1.70 3.14
N LEU A 75 -7.65 1.16 4.06
CA LEU A 75 -7.38 -0.28 4.14
C LEU A 75 -8.41 -1.02 5.01
N ASN A 76 -9.14 -0.34 5.90
CA ASN A 76 -10.33 -0.92 6.54
C ASN A 76 -11.49 -1.17 5.54
N PHE A 77 -11.47 -0.54 4.35
CA PHE A 77 -12.43 -0.81 3.28
C PHE A 77 -12.19 -2.16 2.57
N ILE A 78 -10.96 -2.69 2.65
CA ILE A 78 -10.67 -4.07 2.28
C ILE A 78 -10.73 -4.88 3.57
N SER A 79 -11.94 -5.06 4.10
CA SER A 79 -12.14 -6.00 5.19
C SER A 79 -11.60 -7.37 4.73
N PRO A 80 -10.70 -8.02 5.48
CA PRO A 80 -10.30 -9.41 5.22
C PRO A 80 -11.52 -10.32 5.07
N GLU A 81 -12.64 -9.95 5.70
CA GLU A 81 -13.93 -10.62 5.61
C GLU A 81 -14.55 -10.46 4.21
N LEU A 82 -14.51 -9.28 3.60
CA LEU A 82 -14.97 -9.07 2.22
C LEU A 82 -14.09 -9.80 1.20
N VAL A 83 -12.76 -9.81 1.40
CA VAL A 83 -11.84 -10.59 0.55
C VAL A 83 -12.14 -12.08 0.68
N ARG A 84 -12.32 -12.59 1.91
CA ARG A 84 -12.72 -13.99 2.16
C ARG A 84 -14.08 -14.34 1.56
N ILE A 85 -15.05 -13.43 1.59
CA ILE A 85 -16.37 -13.62 0.97
C ILE A 85 -16.24 -13.69 -0.55
N LEU A 86 -15.45 -12.80 -1.17
CA LEU A 86 -15.22 -12.78 -2.61
C LEU A 86 -14.48 -14.05 -3.06
N GLU A 87 -13.46 -14.48 -2.32
CA GLU A 87 -12.73 -15.73 -2.58
C GLU A 87 -13.63 -16.96 -2.41
N ARG A 88 -14.48 -17.02 -1.37
CA ARG A 88 -15.45 -18.10 -1.19
C ARG A 88 -16.43 -18.20 -2.36
N ASN A 89 -16.91 -17.08 -2.87
CA ASN A 89 -17.87 -17.08 -3.98
C ASN A 89 -17.22 -17.57 -5.28
N GLN A 90 -15.99 -17.14 -5.57
CA GLN A 90 -15.23 -17.64 -6.73
C GLN A 90 -14.93 -19.14 -6.61
N ILE A 91 -14.53 -19.62 -5.43
CA ILE A 91 -14.28 -21.05 -5.20
C ILE A 91 -15.57 -21.86 -5.35
N ARG A 92 -16.69 -21.35 -4.85
CA ARG A 92 -18.00 -22.02 -4.99
C ARG A 92 -18.44 -22.12 -6.45
N GLU A 93 -18.33 -21.05 -7.23
CA GLU A 93 -18.64 -21.08 -8.67
C GLU A 93 -17.73 -22.04 -9.44
N LEU A 94 -16.46 -22.14 -9.04
CA LEU A 94 -15.54 -23.13 -9.62
C LEU A 94 -16.00 -24.54 -9.26
N LEU A 95 -16.28 -24.83 -7.98
CA LEU A 95 -16.74 -26.15 -7.52
C LEU A 95 -18.06 -26.58 -8.19
N GLU A 96 -19.02 -25.67 -8.35
CA GLU A 96 -20.29 -25.94 -9.06
C GLU A 96 -20.06 -26.27 -10.55
N LYS A 97 -18.99 -25.78 -11.19
CA LYS A 97 -18.63 -26.11 -12.58
C LYS A 97 -17.91 -27.45 -12.74
N ILE A 98 -17.21 -27.92 -11.71
CA ILE A 98 -16.47 -29.20 -11.73
C ILE A 98 -17.26 -30.36 -11.12
N THR A 99 -18.38 -30.08 -10.43
CA THR A 99 -19.26 -31.14 -9.92
C THR A 99 -20.25 -31.51 -11.03
N PRO A 100 -20.14 -32.69 -11.66
CA PRO A 100 -21.14 -33.12 -12.63
C PRO A 100 -22.49 -33.23 -11.91
N GLN A 101 -23.52 -32.58 -12.47
CA GLN A 101 -24.89 -32.81 -12.05
C GLN A 101 -25.25 -34.25 -12.43
N ASN A 102 -25.25 -35.14 -11.44
CA ASN A 102 -25.90 -36.43 -11.53
C ASN A 102 -27.41 -36.27 -11.47
#